data_AF-A0A8T6LAK6-F1
#
_entry.id   AF-A0A8T6LAK6-F1
#
_cell.length_a   1.000
_cell.length_b   1.000
_cell.length_c   1.000
_cell.angle_alpha   90.00
_cell.angle_beta   90.00
_cell.angle_gamma   90.00
#
_symmetry.space_group_name_H-M   'P 1'
#
loop_
_entity.id
_entity.type
_entity.pdbx_description
1 polymer ?
#
loop_
_entity_poly.entity_id
_entity_poly.type
_entity_poly.pdbx_seq_one_letter_code
_entity_poly.pdbx_strand_id
1 'polypeptide(L)'
;MSLEEKAAFCSGRDFWHMEANERLGMASIMLTDGPHGLRKQMGDTDHVGIGNSVPATCFPTACALASSWDRDLLREVGVALGEQCAAENVAVLLGPGMNIKRHPLCGR
;
A
#
# COMPACT_ATOMS: atom_id res chain seq x y z
N MET A 1 2.30 5.36 27.31
CA MET A 1 1.01 5.64 26.66
C MET A 1 -0.11 5.49 27.67
N SER A 2 -1.07 6.42 27.68
CA SER A 2 -2.37 6.24 28.36
C SER A 2 -3.21 5.17 27.66
N LEU A 3 -4.35 4.80 28.25
CA LEU A 3 -5.25 3.84 27.63
C LEU A 3 -5.88 4.41 26.35
N GLU A 4 -6.23 5.69 26.36
CA GLU A 4 -6.81 6.43 25.24
C GLU A 4 -5.80 6.52 24.09
N GLU A 5 -4.54 6.84 24.39
CA GLU A 5 -3.47 6.82 23.39
C GLU A 5 -3.33 5.42 22.78
N LYS A 6 -3.42 4.34 23.56
CA LYS A 6 -3.36 2.97 23.02
C LYS A 6 -4.55 2.64 22.12
N ALA A 7 -5.76 3.03 22.54
CA ALA A 7 -6.97 2.77 21.78
C ALA A 7 -6.96 3.48 20.42
N ALA A 8 -6.40 4.70 20.34
CA ALA A 8 -6.31 5.46 19.10
C ALA A 8 -5.54 4.71 18.00
N PHE A 9 -4.44 4.02 18.34
CA PHE A 9 -3.64 3.26 17.36
C PHE A 9 -4.31 1.98 16.82
N CYS A 10 -5.51 1.63 17.30
CA CYS A 10 -6.29 0.50 16.77
C CYS A 10 -7.16 0.89 15.56
N SER A 11 -7.14 2.15 15.14
CA SER A 11 -7.83 2.67 13.95
C SER A 11 -6.91 3.58 13.14
N GLY A 12 -7.20 3.73 11.85
CA GLY A 12 -6.57 4.78 11.05
C GLY A 12 -7.04 6.16 11.48
N ARG A 13 -6.15 7.15 11.44
CA ARG A 13 -6.48 8.56 11.60
C ARG A 13 -7.37 9.05 10.47
N ASP A 14 -7.06 8.57 9.26
CA ASP A 14 -7.85 8.76 8.05
C ASP A 14 -7.77 7.50 7.18
N PHE A 15 -8.16 7.61 5.91
CA PHE A 15 -8.20 6.47 4.98
C PHE A 15 -6.82 5.87 4.68
N TRP A 16 -5.75 6.67 4.75
CA TRP A 16 -4.38 6.30 4.36
C TRP A 16 -3.35 6.44 5.47
N HIS A 17 -3.69 7.03 6.62
CA HIS A 17 -2.72 7.33 7.67
C HIS A 17 -3.04 6.65 9.01
N MET A 18 -2.00 6.17 9.68
CA MET A 18 -2.10 5.72 11.08
C MET A 18 -2.06 6.91 12.04
N GLU A 19 -2.52 6.69 13.26
CA GLU A 19 -2.40 7.70 14.32
C GLU A 19 -0.96 8.10 14.62
N ALA A 20 -0.80 9.36 15.04
CA ALA A 20 0.47 9.91 15.53
C ALA A 20 0.44 10.06 17.05
N ASN A 21 1.61 10.15 17.67
CA ASN A 21 1.74 10.58 19.06
C ASN A 21 3.00 11.42 19.26
N GLU A 22 2.83 12.74 19.19
CA GLU A 22 3.94 13.71 19.29
C GLU A 22 4.65 13.64 20.65
N ARG A 23 3.90 13.44 21.74
CA ARG A 23 4.44 13.32 23.10
C ARG A 23 5.45 12.17 23.22
N LEU A 24 5.29 11.13 22.40
CA LEU A 24 6.17 9.96 22.35
C LEU A 24 7.11 9.97 21.13
N GLY A 25 7.11 11.03 20.33
CA GLY A 25 7.93 11.13 19.12
C GLY A 25 7.52 10.17 18.00
N MET A 26 6.26 9.71 17.98
CA MET A 26 5.74 8.82 16.94
C MET A 26 5.03 9.63 15.86
N ALA A 27 5.62 9.67 14.66
CA ALA A 27 5.01 10.28 13.50
C ALA A 27 3.90 9.40 12.92
N SER A 28 2.92 10.03 12.27
CA SER A 28 1.95 9.33 11.44
C SER A 28 2.66 8.70 10.24
N ILE A 29 2.23 7.50 9.85
CA ILE A 29 2.74 6.81 8.66
C ILE A 29 1.64 6.65 7.63
N MET A 30 2.00 6.79 6.36
CA MET A 30 1.11 6.55 5.23
C MET A 30 1.15 5.10 4.79
N LEU A 31 -0.03 4.57 4.50
CA LEU A 31 -0.30 3.30 3.85
C LEU A 31 -1.01 3.60 2.53
N THR A 32 -0.73 2.84 1.48
CA THR A 32 -1.46 3.01 0.22
C THR A 32 -1.45 1.76 -0.65
N ASP A 33 -2.34 1.70 -1.63
CA ASP A 33 -2.39 0.62 -2.61
C ASP A 33 -1.18 0.65 -3.56
N GLY A 34 -0.80 -0.45 -4.22
CA GLY A 34 -1.25 -1.81 -3.97
C GLY A 34 -0.46 -2.85 -4.80
N PRO A 35 -1.02 -4.03 -5.05
CA PRO A 35 -0.27 -5.27 -5.33
C PRO A 35 0.56 -5.31 -6.61
N HIS A 36 0.40 -4.35 -7.53
CA HIS A 36 1.15 -4.29 -8.80
C HIS A 36 1.54 -2.84 -9.17
N GLY A 37 1.75 -2.00 -8.16
CA GLY A 37 2.17 -0.61 -8.36
C GLY A 37 1.68 0.30 -7.23
N LEU A 38 2.44 1.36 -6.98
CA LEU A 38 2.06 2.40 -6.03
C LEU A 38 0.88 3.22 -6.58
N ARG A 39 -0.11 3.50 -5.73
CA ARG A 39 -1.31 4.30 -6.05
C ARG A 39 -1.57 5.34 -4.97
N LYS A 40 -0.69 6.35 -4.91
CA LYS A 40 -0.81 7.50 -4.02
C LYS A 40 -1.58 8.63 -4.72
N GLN A 41 -2.65 9.13 -4.10
CA GLN A 41 -3.41 10.28 -4.62
C GLN A 41 -2.62 11.58 -4.48
N MET A 42 -2.71 12.47 -5.49
CA MET A 42 -2.22 13.85 -5.45
C MET A 42 -3.32 14.77 -4.91
N GLY A 43 -3.00 15.58 -3.90
CA GLY A 43 -3.91 16.57 -3.33
C GLY A 43 -4.81 16.03 -2.20
N ASP A 44 -5.85 16.78 -1.86
CA ASP A 44 -6.81 16.40 -0.82
C ASP A 44 -7.55 15.12 -1.20
N THR A 45 -7.57 14.19 -0.27
CA THR A 45 -8.09 12.83 -0.43
C THR A 45 -9.61 12.84 -0.56
N ASP A 46 -10.12 13.03 -1.77
CA ASP A 46 -11.52 12.71 -2.04
C ASP A 46 -11.67 11.18 -2.00
N HIS A 47 -12.50 10.72 -1.06
CA HIS A 47 -12.79 9.32 -0.69
C HIS A 47 -13.20 8.38 -1.85
N VAL A 48 -13.29 8.89 -3.09
CA VAL A 48 -13.82 8.20 -4.27
C VAL A 48 -12.70 7.69 -5.19
N GLY A 49 -11.43 8.04 -4.96
CA GLY A 49 -10.33 7.54 -5.80
C GLY A 49 -10.22 8.19 -7.19
N ILE A 50 -11.05 9.20 -7.50
CA ILE A 50 -11.12 9.92 -8.78
C ILE A 50 -10.16 11.14 -8.76
N GLY A 51 -8.99 10.95 -8.17
CA GLY A 51 -7.94 11.97 -8.11
C GLY A 51 -6.75 11.54 -8.97
N ASN A 52 -5.98 12.50 -9.47
CA ASN A 52 -4.71 12.20 -10.13
C ASN A 52 -3.81 11.45 -9.15
N SER A 53 -3.22 10.34 -9.57
CA SER A 53 -2.20 9.65 -8.76
C SER A 53 -0.83 10.21 -9.07
N VAL A 54 0.08 10.14 -8.10
CA VAL A 54 1.50 10.33 -8.39
C VAL A 54 1.91 9.32 -9.47
N PRO A 55 2.65 9.73 -10.51
CA PRO A 55 3.14 8.82 -11.51
C PRO A 55 3.96 7.69 -10.88
N ALA A 56 3.57 6.44 -11.15
CA ALA A 56 4.22 5.25 -10.64
C ALA A 56 4.27 4.17 -11.72
N THR A 57 5.16 3.19 -11.55
CA THR A 57 5.24 2.07 -12.48
C THR A 57 4.05 1.14 -12.25
N CYS A 58 3.30 0.87 -13.31
CA CYS A 58 2.27 -0.17 -13.32
C CYS A 58 2.91 -1.49 -13.75
N PHE A 59 3.14 -2.38 -12.78
CA PHE A 59 3.69 -3.71 -13.03
C PHE A 59 2.60 -4.66 -13.57
N PRO A 60 2.99 -5.78 -14.22
CA PRO A 60 2.05 -6.82 -14.57
C PRO A 60 1.30 -7.32 -13.33
N THR A 61 0.03 -7.70 -13.49
CA THR A 61 -0.78 -8.21 -12.39
C THR A 61 -0.22 -9.53 -11.85
N ALA A 62 -0.56 -9.87 -10.60
CA ALA A 62 -0.01 -11.05 -9.92
C ALA A 62 -0.20 -12.35 -10.71
N CYS A 63 -1.26 -12.50 -11.51
CA CYS A 63 -1.44 -13.69 -12.34
C CYS A 63 -0.46 -13.77 -13.52
N ALA A 64 -0.10 -12.62 -14.12
CA ALA A 64 0.91 -12.54 -15.16
C ALA A 64 2.30 -12.77 -14.56
N LEU A 65 2.61 -12.13 -13.44
CA LEU A 65 3.87 -12.34 -12.72
C LEU A 65 4.03 -13.80 -12.27
N ALA A 66 3.00 -14.42 -11.70
CA ALA A 66 3.03 -15.82 -11.30
C ALA A 66 3.26 -16.78 -12.49
N SER A 67 2.84 -16.39 -13.70
CA SER A 67 3.07 -17.18 -14.91
C SER A 67 4.54 -17.23 -15.33
N SER A 68 5.41 -16.38 -14.77
CA SER A 68 6.86 -16.46 -14.97
C SER A 68 7.51 -17.64 -14.24
N TRP A 69 6.91 -18.08 -13.12
CA TRP A 69 7.51 -19.04 -12.19
C TRP A 69 8.93 -18.64 -11.71
N ASP A 70 9.26 -17.35 -11.75
CA ASP A 70 10.58 -16.82 -11.42
C ASP A 70 10.54 -16.05 -10.09
N ARG A 71 11.21 -16.59 -9.07
CA ARG A 71 11.26 -15.97 -7.74
C ARG A 71 12.21 -14.79 -7.68
N ASP A 72 13.24 -14.78 -8.50
CA ASP A 72 14.23 -13.71 -8.50
C ASP A 72 13.66 -12.48 -9.20
N LEU A 73 12.96 -12.67 -10.32
CA LEU A 73 12.14 -11.62 -10.95
C LEU A 73 11.12 -11.01 -9.98
N LEU A 74 10.39 -11.83 -9.22
CA LEU A 74 9.42 -11.35 -8.23
C LEU A 74 10.08 -10.55 -7.10
N ARG A 75 11.31 -10.92 -6.71
CA ARG A 75 12.10 -10.13 -5.76
C ARG A 75 12.49 -8.77 -6.36
N GLU A 76 12.94 -8.73 -7.61
CA GLU A 76 13.28 -7.48 -8.30
C GLU A 76 12.08 -6.53 -8.38
N VAL A 77 10.89 -7.05 -8.72
CA VAL A 77 9.64 -6.28 -8.69
C VAL A 77 9.35 -5.75 -7.29
N GLY A 78 9.52 -6.57 -6.26
CA GLY A 78 9.33 -6.16 -4.86
C GLY A 78 10.28 -5.04 -4.42
N VAL A 79 11.56 -5.11 -4.83
CA VAL A 79 12.54 -4.05 -4.56
C VAL A 79 12.12 -2.75 -5.24
N ALA A 80 11.77 -2.79 -6.53
CA ALA A 80 11.34 -1.61 -7.27
C ALA A 80 10.07 -0.97 -6.68
N LEU A 81 9.11 -1.77 -6.22
CA LEU A 81 7.93 -1.29 -5.49
C LEU A 81 8.32 -0.58 -4.18
N GLY A 82 9.25 -1.16 -3.42
CA GLY A 82 9.76 -0.58 -2.18
C GLY A 82 10.48 0.76 -2.39
N GLU A 83 11.29 0.86 -3.44
CA GLU A 83 11.97 2.09 -3.84
C GLU A 83 10.97 3.20 -4.18
N GLN A 84 9.90 2.88 -4.93
CA GLN A 84 8.83 3.84 -5.24
C GLN A 84 8.07 4.28 -3.98
N CYS A 85 7.81 3.38 -3.05
CA CYS A 85 7.19 3.72 -1.76
C CYS A 85 8.07 4.67 -0.95
N ALA A 86 9.37 4.37 -0.86
CA ALA A 86 10.32 5.20 -0.13
C ALA A 86 10.44 6.61 -0.73
N ALA A 87 10.51 6.71 -2.07
CA ALA A 87 10.54 8.00 -2.77
C ALA A 87 9.29 8.85 -2.49
N GLU A 88 8.15 8.19 -2.27
CA GLU A 88 6.87 8.83 -2.03
C GLU A 88 6.46 8.92 -0.55
N ASN A 89 7.38 8.66 0.39
CA ASN A 89 7.12 8.68 1.84
C ASN A 89 5.95 7.77 2.27
N VAL A 90 5.81 6.61 1.62
CA VAL A 90 4.84 5.57 1.97
C VAL A 90 5.55 4.48 2.78
N ALA A 91 5.06 4.25 3.99
CA ALA A 91 5.66 3.26 4.91
C ALA A 91 5.16 1.84 4.64
N VAL A 92 3.91 1.68 4.18
CA VAL A 92 3.31 0.36 3.91
C VAL A 92 2.58 0.37 2.57
N LEU A 93 2.98 -0.55 1.69
CA LEU A 93 2.25 -0.87 0.47
C LEU A 93 1.24 -1.99 0.75
N LEU A 94 -0.03 -1.78 0.38
CA LEU A 94 -1.10 -2.75 0.60
C LEU A 94 -1.07 -3.86 -0.46
N GLY A 95 -0.15 -4.81 -0.27
CA GLY A 95 -0.02 -6.01 -1.10
C GLY A 95 1.00 -7.00 -0.53
N PRO A 96 1.23 -8.14 -1.22
CA PRO A 96 0.53 -8.60 -2.42
C PRO A 96 -0.86 -9.20 -2.11
N GLY A 97 -1.72 -9.26 -3.13
CA GLY A 97 -2.96 -10.06 -3.06
C GLY A 97 -2.66 -11.53 -3.35
N MET A 98 -2.97 -12.43 -2.42
CA MET A 98 -2.59 -13.86 -2.48
C MET A 98 -3.76 -14.82 -2.24
N ASN A 99 -5.00 -14.38 -2.47
CA ASN A 99 -6.14 -15.27 -2.39
C ASN A 99 -6.04 -16.37 -3.45
N ILE A 100 -6.44 -17.59 -3.09
CA ILE A 100 -6.52 -18.70 -4.04
C ILE A 100 -7.63 -18.41 -5.05
N LYS A 101 -7.33 -18.57 -6.34
CA LYS A 101 -8.32 -18.53 -7.43
C LYS A 101 -9.20 -19.77 -7.41
N ARG A 102 -10.06 -19.87 -6.39
CA ARG A 102 -10.99 -20.99 -6.19
C ARG A 102 -11.93 -21.18 -7.37
N HIS A 103 -12.38 -20.08 -7.95
CA HIS A 103 -13.30 -20.05 -9.08
C HIS A 103 -12.80 -19.04 -10.12
N PRO A 104 -12.81 -19.37 -11.43
CA PRO A 104 -12.28 -18.48 -12.46
C PRO A 104 -13.09 -17.20 -12.66
N LEU A 105 -14.33 -17.15 -12.19
CA LEU A 105 -15.18 -15.93 -12.21
C LEU A 105 -14.94 -14.98 -11.03
N CYS A 106 -13.95 -15.23 -10.17
CA CYS A 106 -13.59 -14.26 -9.15
C CYS A 106 -13.07 -12.97 -9.80
N GLY A 107 -13.62 -11.82 -9.41
CA GLY A 107 -13.30 -10.52 -10.03
C GLY A 107 -11.92 -9.94 -9.65
N ARG A 108 -11.15 -10.64 -8.81
CA ARG A 108 -9.79 -10.27 -8.39
C ARG A 108 -8.86 -11.47 -8.51
#